data_AF-A0A960UXU1-F1
#
_entry.id   AF-A0A960UXU1-F1
#
_cell.length_a   1.000
_cell.length_b   1.000
_cell.length_c   1.000
_cell.angle_alpha   90.00
_cell.angle_beta   90.00
_cell.angle_gamma   90.00
#
_symmetry.space_group_name_H-M   'P 1'
#
loop_
_entity.id
_entity.type
_entity.pdbx_description
1 polymer ?
#
loop_
_entity_poly.entity_id
_entity_poly.type
_entity_poly.pdbx_seq_one_letter_code
_entity_poly.pdbx_strand_id
1 'polypeptide(L)'
;MQEHLQNIIDNPSFLNEASLEVKETHISTVLIGENVYKFKKPIRLDFVDQESLESRALLCFEEWRLNRRLSPRVYLGVDLLARKEDRLKLFPWPGLEREPPAFSIVLSEVESHGWTVQDICVRMEHLADANRLEEKVSELDASDMDRLAEKIASFHRSLPSRPPSSGFG
;
A
#
# COMPACT_ATOMS: atom_id res chain seq x y z
N MET A 1 -10.35 -3.59 -14.46
CA MET A 1 -9.01 -3.80 -13.88
C MET A 1 -7.96 -3.28 -14.87
N GLN A 2 -6.88 -2.67 -14.40
CA GLN A 2 -5.80 -2.17 -15.27
C GLN A 2 -5.10 -3.34 -16.01
N GLU A 3 -4.72 -3.15 -17.27
CA GLU A 3 -4.15 -4.21 -18.14
C GLU A 3 -2.89 -4.85 -17.55
N HIS A 4 -1.97 -4.06 -17.00
CA HIS A 4 -0.75 -4.57 -16.37
C HIS A 4 -1.02 -5.46 -15.16
N LEU A 5 -2.14 -5.25 -14.43
CA LEU A 5 -2.51 -6.11 -13.32
C LEU A 5 -3.03 -7.46 -13.82
N GLN A 6 -3.77 -7.47 -14.93
CA GLN A 6 -4.18 -8.73 -15.57
C GLN A 6 -2.95 -9.55 -15.99
N ASN A 7 -1.94 -8.90 -16.58
CA ASN A 7 -0.69 -9.57 -16.97
C ASN A 7 0.06 -10.19 -15.77
N ILE A 8 -0.01 -9.54 -14.59
CA ILE A 8 0.56 -10.10 -13.34
C ILE A 8 -0.27 -11.28 -12.84
N ILE A 9 -1.59 -11.19 -12.91
CA ILE A 9 -2.49 -12.27 -12.48
C ILE A 9 -2.28 -13.51 -13.35
N ASP A 10 -2.13 -13.31 -14.67
CA ASP A 10 -1.89 -14.39 -15.64
C ASP A 10 -0.47 -14.96 -15.53
N ASN A 11 0.49 -14.16 -15.03
CA ASN A 11 1.86 -14.58 -14.78
C ASN A 11 2.44 -14.05 -13.45
N PRO A 12 2.08 -14.67 -12.31
CA PRO A 12 2.50 -14.26 -10.97
C PRO A 12 4.01 -14.22 -10.77
N SER A 13 4.77 -14.96 -11.58
CA SER A 13 6.23 -15.01 -11.49
C SER A 13 6.91 -13.65 -11.72
N PHE A 14 6.23 -12.68 -12.34
CA PHE A 14 6.71 -11.29 -12.41
C PHE A 14 6.95 -10.65 -11.04
N LEU A 15 6.21 -11.08 -10.02
CA LEU A 15 6.37 -10.62 -8.65
C LEU A 15 7.17 -11.60 -7.78
N ASN A 16 7.73 -12.66 -8.39
CA ASN A 16 8.29 -13.84 -7.71
C ASN A 16 7.25 -14.59 -6.84
N GLU A 17 5.98 -14.52 -7.24
CA GLU A 17 4.88 -15.21 -6.56
C GLU A 17 4.49 -16.47 -7.32
N ALA A 18 4.12 -17.54 -6.62
CA ALA A 18 3.69 -18.79 -7.25
C ALA A 18 2.23 -18.73 -7.74
N SER A 19 1.38 -18.00 -7.02
CA SER A 19 -0.04 -17.79 -7.32
C SER A 19 -0.53 -16.51 -6.65
N LEU A 20 -1.57 -15.89 -7.20
CA LEU A 20 -2.17 -14.68 -6.65
C LEU A 20 -3.69 -14.86 -6.52
N GLU A 21 -4.22 -14.65 -5.32
CA GLU A 21 -5.63 -14.36 -5.13
C GLU A 21 -5.88 -12.87 -5.40
N VAL A 22 -6.98 -12.55 -6.06
CA VAL A 22 -7.36 -11.17 -6.39
C VAL A 22 -8.57 -10.77 -5.57
N LYS A 23 -8.44 -9.71 -4.78
CA LYS A 23 -9.56 -9.04 -4.12
C LYS A 23 -9.74 -7.64 -4.65
N GLU A 24 -10.94 -7.32 -5.10
CA GLU A 24 -11.30 -5.98 -5.52
C GLU A 24 -12.09 -5.25 -4.42
N THR A 25 -11.77 -3.97 -4.24
CA THR A 25 -12.61 -3.02 -3.51
C THR A 25 -13.13 -1.96 -4.47
N HIS A 26 -13.93 -1.03 -3.95
CA HIS A 26 -14.41 0.12 -4.73
C HIS A 26 -13.27 0.98 -5.30
N ILE A 27 -12.12 1.06 -4.62
CA ILE A 27 -11.02 1.99 -4.98
C ILE A 27 -9.67 1.30 -5.14
N SER A 28 -9.58 -0.02 -5.02
CA SER A 28 -8.30 -0.74 -5.06
C SER A 28 -8.45 -2.15 -5.61
N THR A 29 -7.34 -2.69 -6.11
CA THR A 29 -7.16 -4.10 -6.44
C THR A 29 -6.03 -4.63 -5.56
N VAL A 30 -6.27 -5.72 -4.85
CA VAL A 30 -5.34 -6.35 -3.91
C VAL A 30 -4.95 -7.70 -4.47
N LEU A 31 -3.65 -7.91 -4.70
CA LEU A 31 -3.06 -9.18 -5.11
C LEU A 31 -2.44 -9.84 -3.89
N ILE A 32 -2.81 -11.09 -3.61
CA ILE A 32 -2.45 -11.80 -2.37
C ILE A 32 -1.66 -13.07 -2.75
N GLY A 33 -0.37 -13.08 -2.43
CA GLY A 33 0.55 -14.23 -2.54
C GLY A 33 1.29 -14.46 -1.21
N GLU A 34 2.59 -14.71 -1.25
CA GLU A 34 3.46 -14.64 -0.07
C GLU A 34 3.52 -13.21 0.48
N ASN A 35 3.56 -12.22 -0.41
CA ASN A 35 3.30 -10.82 -0.08
C ASN A 35 1.91 -10.39 -0.56
N VAL A 36 1.43 -9.28 -0.01
CA VAL A 36 0.21 -8.61 -0.45
C VAL A 36 0.57 -7.30 -1.14
N TYR A 37 0.02 -7.09 -2.34
CA TYR A 37 0.24 -5.89 -3.15
C TYR A 37 -1.08 -5.17 -3.37
N LYS A 38 -1.21 -3.96 -2.82
CA LYS A 38 -2.42 -3.15 -2.96
C LYS A 38 -2.20 -2.02 -3.96
N PHE A 39 -2.89 -2.10 -5.09
CA PHE A 39 -2.91 -1.09 -6.15
C PHE A 39 -4.17 -0.23 -6.03
N LYS A 40 -4.03 1.08 -6.28
CA LYS A 40 -5.17 2.01 -6.32
C LYS A 40 -5.75 2.05 -7.73
N LYS A 41 -7.09 2.07 -7.84
CA LYS A 41 -7.75 2.15 -9.16
C LYS A 41 -7.62 3.57 -9.71
N PRO A 42 -7.43 3.78 -11.03
CA PRO A 42 -7.25 5.09 -11.63
C PRO A 42 -8.59 5.84 -11.76
N ILE A 43 -9.15 6.27 -10.64
CA ILE A 43 -10.50 6.86 -10.55
C ILE A 43 -10.49 8.17 -9.77
N ARG A 44 -11.49 9.01 -10.04
CA ARG A 44 -11.80 10.20 -9.24
C ARG A 44 -13.23 10.10 -8.73
N LEU A 45 -13.39 10.23 -7.42
CA LEU A 45 -14.67 10.27 -6.70
C LEU A 45 -14.71 11.54 -5.85
N ASP A 46 -15.88 11.87 -5.30
CA ASP A 46 -16.08 13.08 -4.50
C ASP A 46 -15.16 13.17 -3.26
N PHE A 47 -14.63 12.04 -2.79
CA PHE A 47 -13.79 11.94 -1.60
C PHE A 47 -12.36 11.47 -1.89
N VAL A 48 -12.00 11.15 -3.15
CA VAL A 48 -10.65 10.67 -3.46
C VAL A 48 -10.28 10.91 -4.93
N ASP A 49 -9.06 11.39 -5.17
CA ASP A 49 -8.47 11.54 -6.50
C ASP A 49 -7.30 10.57 -6.67
N GLN A 50 -7.47 9.57 -7.54
CA GLN A 50 -6.49 8.53 -7.87
C GLN A 50 -6.23 8.46 -9.38
N GLU A 51 -6.66 9.45 -10.16
CA GLU A 51 -6.57 9.40 -11.63
C GLU A 51 -5.11 9.41 -12.10
N SER A 52 -4.31 10.34 -11.59
CA SER A 52 -2.91 10.45 -11.97
C SER A 52 -2.04 9.43 -11.23
N LEU A 53 -0.96 9.01 -11.87
CA LEU A 53 0.04 8.14 -11.25
C LEU A 53 0.69 8.82 -10.03
N GLU A 54 0.90 10.14 -10.10
CA GLU A 54 1.42 10.95 -9.00
C GLU A 54 0.47 10.96 -7.78
N SER A 55 -0.84 11.14 -8.01
CA SER A 55 -1.84 11.07 -6.95
C SER A 55 -1.86 9.69 -6.30
N ARG A 56 -1.76 8.61 -7.09
CA ARG A 56 -1.65 7.24 -6.55
C ARG A 56 -0.35 7.06 -5.76
N ALA A 57 0.76 7.61 -6.24
CA ALA A 57 2.05 7.57 -5.54
C ALA A 57 1.94 8.17 -4.14
N LEU A 58 1.40 9.40 -4.06
CA LEU A 58 1.21 10.12 -2.81
C LEU A 58 0.30 9.34 -1.86
N LEU A 59 -0.83 8.83 -2.36
CA LEU A 59 -1.76 8.07 -1.54
C LEU A 59 -1.17 6.72 -1.08
N CYS A 60 -0.36 6.04 -1.89
CA CYS A 60 0.33 4.80 -1.49
C CYS A 60 1.37 5.09 -0.41
N PHE A 61 2.13 6.17 -0.57
CA PHE A 61 3.08 6.62 0.44
C PHE A 61 2.40 7.00 1.75
N GLU A 62 1.33 7.77 1.72
CA GLU A 62 0.57 8.13 2.91
C GLU A 62 -0.05 6.91 3.59
N GLU A 63 -0.61 5.96 2.82
CA GLU A 63 -1.12 4.70 3.38
C GLU A 63 -0.03 3.92 4.12
N TRP A 64 1.14 3.75 3.50
CA TRP A 64 2.29 3.09 4.12
C TRP A 64 2.75 3.86 5.37
N ARG A 65 3.09 5.14 5.22
CA ARG A 65 3.62 6.01 6.29
C ARG A 65 2.69 6.09 7.49
N LEU A 66 1.38 6.24 7.26
CA LEU A 66 0.41 6.39 8.34
C LEU A 66 0.17 5.08 9.08
N ASN A 67 -0.03 3.97 8.37
CA ASN A 67 -0.42 2.69 8.97
C ASN A 67 0.75 1.93 9.60
N ARG A 68 1.96 2.09 9.05
CA ARG A 68 3.17 1.46 9.58
C ARG A 68 3.45 1.83 11.04
N ARG A 69 3.03 3.01 11.50
CA ARG A 69 3.19 3.46 12.89
C ARG A 69 2.53 2.54 13.92
N LEU A 70 1.43 1.88 13.54
CA LEU A 70 0.72 0.91 14.40
C LEU A 70 0.99 -0.54 13.99
N SER A 71 1.37 -0.77 12.72
CA SER A 71 1.56 -2.11 12.15
C SER A 71 2.84 -2.21 11.30
N PRO A 72 4.04 -2.03 11.89
CA PRO A 72 5.28 -1.89 11.12
C PRO A 72 5.74 -3.16 10.40
N ARG A 73 5.29 -4.32 10.89
CA ARG A 73 5.52 -5.62 10.27
C ARG A 73 4.61 -5.87 9.07
N VAL A 74 3.39 -5.31 9.11
CA VAL A 74 2.40 -5.49 8.03
C VAL A 74 2.68 -4.56 6.86
N TYR A 75 3.02 -3.29 7.09
CA TYR A 75 3.26 -2.31 6.03
C TYR A 75 4.75 -2.25 5.69
N LEU A 76 5.14 -3.03 4.67
CA LEU A 76 6.55 -3.27 4.34
C LEU A 76 7.18 -2.16 3.50
N GLY A 77 6.42 -1.57 2.58
CA GLY A 77 6.94 -0.51 1.70
C GLY A 77 5.96 -0.05 0.64
N VAL A 78 6.44 0.85 -0.22
CA VAL A 78 5.79 1.23 -1.48
C VAL A 78 6.71 0.79 -2.60
N ASP A 79 6.15 0.16 -3.64
CA ASP A 79 6.90 -0.27 -4.81
C ASP A 79 6.26 0.28 -6.10
N LEU A 80 7.11 0.64 -7.06
CA LEU A 80 6.73 1.02 -8.41
C LEU A 80 6.67 -0.24 -9.26
N LEU A 81 5.57 -0.45 -9.97
CA LEU A 81 5.49 -1.46 -11.01
C LEU A 81 5.95 -0.84 -12.33
N ALA A 82 7.01 -1.39 -12.92
CA ALA A 82 7.53 -0.92 -14.19
C ALA A 82 7.67 -2.05 -15.21
N ARG A 83 7.58 -1.68 -16.50
CA ARG A 83 7.67 -2.57 -17.64
C ARG A 83 8.93 -2.28 -18.46
N LYS A 84 9.58 -3.32 -18.94
CA LYS A 84 10.61 -3.25 -19.98
C LYS A 84 10.40 -4.43 -20.92
N GLU A 85 10.03 -4.14 -22.18
CA GLU A 85 9.60 -5.17 -23.14
C GLU A 85 8.47 -6.02 -22.52
N ASP A 86 8.61 -7.35 -22.51
CA ASP A 86 7.65 -8.29 -21.93
C ASP A 86 7.91 -8.58 -20.44
N ARG A 87 8.78 -7.81 -19.78
CA ARG A 87 9.10 -7.99 -18.36
C ARG A 87 8.41 -6.94 -17.51
N LEU A 88 7.78 -7.38 -16.43
CA LEU A 88 7.34 -6.54 -15.33
C LEU A 88 8.24 -6.73 -14.12
N LYS A 89 8.49 -5.67 -13.37
CA LYS A 89 9.29 -5.71 -12.14
C LYS A 89 8.82 -4.64 -11.16
N LEU A 90 8.95 -4.96 -9.87
CA LEU A 90 8.80 -4.00 -8.79
C LEU A 90 10.13 -3.33 -8.43
N PHE A 91 10.09 -2.01 -8.26
CA PHE A 91 11.18 -1.19 -7.77
C PHE A 91 10.76 -0.55 -6.45
N PRO A 92 11.48 -0.79 -5.34
CA PRO A 92 11.19 -0.13 -4.09
C PRO A 92 11.25 1.38 -4.23
N TRP A 93 10.24 2.07 -3.71
CA TRP A 93 10.23 3.53 -3.64
C TRP A 93 11.37 3.99 -2.72
N PRO A 94 12.36 4.76 -3.21
CA PRO A 94 13.44 5.26 -2.38
C PRO A 94 12.91 6.35 -1.43
N GLY A 95 13.38 6.44 -0.19
CA GLY A 95 13.03 7.55 0.69
C GLY A 95 12.98 7.23 2.18
N LEU A 96 13.05 8.30 2.98
CA LEU A 96 12.85 8.26 4.44
C LEU A 96 11.38 8.51 4.77
N GLU A 97 10.87 7.93 5.85
CA GLU A 97 9.45 7.98 6.26
C GLU A 97 8.85 9.40 6.36
N ARG A 98 9.67 10.44 6.51
CA ARG A 98 9.22 11.83 6.72
C ARG A 98 9.21 12.71 5.47
N GLU A 99 9.95 12.33 4.44
CA GLU A 99 10.11 13.15 3.24
C GLU A 99 10.29 12.21 2.04
N PRO A 100 9.20 11.87 1.34
CA PRO A 100 9.32 11.10 0.11
C PRO A 100 10.09 11.96 -0.90
N PRO A 101 11.05 11.40 -1.65
CA PRO A 101 11.62 12.10 -2.79
C PRO A 101 10.50 12.48 -3.75
N ALA A 102 10.70 13.58 -4.47
CA ALA A 102 9.77 14.03 -5.49
C ALA A 102 9.50 12.88 -6.47
N PHE A 103 8.23 12.63 -6.77
CA PHE A 103 7.82 11.52 -7.63
C PHE A 103 8.53 11.53 -8.98
N SER A 104 8.77 12.73 -9.54
CA SER A 104 9.51 12.94 -10.78
C SER A 104 10.96 12.43 -10.74
N ILE A 105 11.64 12.53 -9.59
CA ILE A 105 13.01 12.03 -9.43
C ILE A 105 13.00 10.50 -9.46
N VAL A 106 12.08 9.90 -8.70
CA VAL A 106 11.94 8.44 -8.63
C VAL A 106 11.59 7.85 -10.00
N LEU A 107 10.65 8.48 -10.71
CA LEU A 107 10.33 8.11 -12.09
C LEU A 107 11.56 8.19 -12.99
N SER A 108 12.25 9.33 -12.99
CA SER A 108 13.43 9.55 -13.85
C SER A 108 14.53 8.52 -13.60
N GLU A 109 14.72 8.10 -12.35
CA GLU A 109 15.69 7.06 -12.00
C GLU A 109 15.32 5.70 -12.63
N VAL A 110 14.08 5.25 -12.47
CA VAL A 110 13.61 3.99 -13.06
C VAL A 110 13.67 4.06 -14.60
N GLU A 111 13.25 5.18 -15.17
CA GLU A 111 13.20 5.40 -16.61
C GLU A 111 14.59 5.51 -17.26
N SER A 112 15.59 6.04 -16.55
CA SER A 112 16.98 6.10 -17.03
C SER A 112 17.58 4.72 -17.32
N HIS A 113 17.01 3.65 -16.75
CA HIS A 113 17.41 2.26 -16.97
C HIS A 113 16.57 1.55 -18.06
N GLY A 114 15.75 2.30 -18.79
CA GLY A 114 14.90 1.80 -19.88
C GLY A 114 13.64 1.06 -19.41
N TRP A 115 13.18 1.33 -18.19
CA TRP A 115 11.91 0.84 -17.67
C TRP A 115 10.85 1.92 -17.79
N THR A 116 9.58 1.56 -18.00
CA THR A 116 8.45 2.51 -17.99
C THR A 116 7.54 2.18 -16.83
N VAL A 117 7.36 3.11 -15.89
CA VAL A 117 6.48 2.90 -14.74
C VAL A 117 5.03 2.80 -15.22
N GLN A 118 4.35 1.73 -14.82
CA GLN A 118 2.96 1.42 -15.15
C GLN A 118 2.02 1.77 -13.97
N ASP A 119 2.44 1.47 -12.75
CA ASP A 119 1.62 1.69 -11.55
C ASP A 119 2.44 1.69 -10.26
N ILE A 120 1.77 1.85 -9.12
CA ILE A 120 2.39 1.92 -7.79
C ILE A 120 1.52 1.16 -6.80
N CYS A 121 2.14 0.39 -5.91
CA CYS A 121 1.44 -0.36 -4.87
C CYS A 121 2.05 -0.17 -3.48
N VAL A 122 1.22 -0.41 -2.48
CA VAL A 122 1.69 -0.68 -1.12
C VAL A 122 1.97 -2.18 -1.00
N ARG A 123 3.19 -2.54 -0.61
CA ARG A 123 3.58 -3.93 -0.33
C ARG A 123 3.41 -4.22 1.16
N MET A 124 2.77 -5.34 1.46
CA MET A 124 2.37 -5.73 2.80
C MET A 124 2.72 -7.20 3.07
N GLU A 125 2.93 -7.54 4.35
CA GLU A 125 3.07 -8.93 4.81
C GLU A 125 1.71 -9.64 4.69
N HIS A 126 1.68 -10.85 4.11
CA HIS A 126 0.50 -11.70 4.20
C HIS A 126 0.39 -12.27 5.62
N LEU A 127 -0.62 -11.83 6.36
CA LEU A 127 -0.91 -12.39 7.67
C LEU A 127 -1.37 -13.85 7.53
N ALA A 128 -0.62 -14.77 8.13
CA ALA A 128 -1.03 -16.16 8.29
C ALA A 128 -2.44 -16.24 8.90
N ASP A 129 -3.23 -17.24 8.48
CA ASP A 129 -4.63 -17.38 8.88
C ASP A 129 -4.81 -17.34 10.41
N ALA A 130 -3.93 -18.03 11.15
CA ALA A 130 -3.93 -18.05 12.62
C ALA A 130 -3.78 -16.68 13.30
N ASN A 131 -3.36 -15.64 12.57
CA ASN A 131 -3.23 -14.26 13.06
C ASN A 131 -4.39 -13.36 12.64
N ARG A 132 -5.41 -13.89 11.95
CA ARG A 132 -6.62 -13.13 11.58
C ARG A 132 -7.55 -13.00 12.78
N LEU A 133 -8.26 -11.87 12.86
CA LEU A 133 -9.17 -11.58 13.96
C LEU A 133 -10.28 -12.64 14.09
N GLU A 134 -10.79 -13.12 12.96
CA GLU A 134 -11.84 -14.15 12.91
C GLU A 134 -11.41 -15.46 13.60
N GLU A 135 -10.15 -15.87 13.42
CA GLU A 135 -9.58 -17.06 14.05
C GLU A 135 -9.28 -16.84 15.54
N LYS A 136 -8.86 -15.62 15.90
CA LYS A 136 -8.48 -15.27 17.28
C LYS A 136 -9.65 -14.85 18.15
N VAL A 137 -10.85 -14.62 17.59
CA VAL A 137 -11.96 -13.99 18.33
C VAL A 137 -12.37 -14.75 19.59
N SER A 138 -12.22 -16.08 19.58
CA SER A 138 -12.53 -16.94 20.73
C SER A 138 -11.46 -16.91 21.85
N GLU A 139 -10.25 -16.44 21.53
CA GLU A 139 -9.13 -16.25 22.45
C GLU A 139 -9.14 -14.85 23.10
N LEU A 140 -10.00 -13.94 22.61
CA LEU A 140 -10.06 -12.56 23.06
C LEU A 140 -11.13 -12.36 24.12
N ASP A 141 -10.84 -11.48 25.08
CA ASP A 141 -11.80 -11.04 26.07
C ASP A 141 -11.97 -9.52 26.11
N ALA A 142 -12.82 -9.02 27.02
CA ALA A 142 -13.06 -7.59 27.17
C ALA A 142 -11.78 -6.81 27.50
N SER A 143 -10.81 -7.41 28.19
CA SER A 143 -9.54 -6.76 28.53
C SER A 143 -8.67 -6.52 27.30
N ASP A 144 -8.78 -7.36 26.25
CA ASP A 144 -8.10 -7.11 24.97
C ASP A 144 -8.68 -5.90 24.24
N MET A 145 -9.99 -5.71 24.33
CA MET A 145 -10.66 -4.51 23.80
C MET A 145 -10.21 -3.25 24.54
N ASP A 146 -10.09 -3.30 25.86
CA ASP A 146 -9.55 -2.19 26.66
C ASP A 146 -8.10 -1.88 26.28
N ARG A 147 -7.24 -2.90 26.15
CA ARG A 147 -5.85 -2.75 25.70
C ARG A 147 -5.76 -2.13 24.31
N LEU A 148 -6.60 -2.56 23.37
CA LEU A 148 -6.66 -2.00 22.02
C LEU A 148 -7.08 -0.53 22.05
N ALA A 149 -8.13 -0.21 22.81
CA ALA A 149 -8.64 1.15 22.96
C ALA A 149 -7.59 2.07 23.58
N GLU A 150 -6.92 1.63 24.65
CA GLU A 150 -5.83 2.37 25.29
C GLU A 150 -4.66 2.62 24.33
N LYS A 151 -4.26 1.60 23.56
CA LYS A 151 -3.19 1.72 22.57
C LYS A 151 -3.53 2.76 21.50
N ILE A 152 -4.73 2.69 20.92
CA ILE A 152 -5.20 3.65 19.91
C ILE A 152 -5.30 5.05 20.50
N ALA A 153 -5.92 5.20 21.68
CA ALA A 153 -6.09 6.50 22.32
C ALA A 153 -4.75 7.14 22.70
N SER A 154 -3.81 6.35 23.24
CA SER A 154 -2.46 6.82 23.57
C SER A 154 -1.71 7.27 22.31
N PHE A 155 -1.78 6.48 21.24
CA PHE A 155 -1.19 6.84 19.95
C PHE A 155 -1.74 8.16 19.39
N HIS A 156 -3.06 8.36 19.37
CA HIS A 156 -3.63 9.61 18.86
C HIS A 156 -3.31 10.82 19.76
N ARG A 157 -3.27 10.63 21.10
CA ARG A 157 -2.88 11.70 22.04
C ARG A 157 -1.41 12.11 21.92
N SER A 158 -0.52 11.21 21.47
CA SER A 158 0.90 11.52 21.31
C SER A 158 1.23 12.28 20.03
N LEU A 159 0.29 12.39 19.09
CA LEU A 159 0.50 13.07 17.82
C LEU A 159 0.18 14.57 17.93
N PRO A 160 0.89 15.43 17.19
CA PRO A 160 0.58 16.86 17.15
C PRO A 160 -0.84 17.08 16.60
N SER A 161 -1.61 17.93 17.29
CA SER A 161 -2.90 18.41 16.81
C SER A 161 -2.69 19.38 15.64
N ARG A 162 -3.45 19.22 14.56
CA ARG A 162 -3.49 20.24 13.50
C ARG A 162 -4.48 21.35 13.89
N PRO A 163 -4.20 22.61 13.53
CA PRO A 163 -5.16 23.69 13.74
C PRO A 163 -6.38 23.49 12.81
N PRO A 164 -7.58 23.95 13.22
CA PRO A 164 -8.81 23.84 12.42
C PRO A 164 -8.74 24.49 11.04
N SER A 165 -7.76 25.38 10.82
CA SER A 165 -7.51 26.05 9.55
C SER A 165 -6.70 25.21 8.55
N SER A 166 -6.17 24.05 8.97
CA SER A 166 -5.49 23.16 8.05
C SER A 166 -6.54 22.42 7.22
N GLY A 167 -6.49 22.53 5.89
CA GLY A 167 -7.54 22.06 4.95
C GLY A 167 -7.83 20.56 4.92
N PHE A 168 -7.47 19.82 5.96
CA PHE A 168 -7.88 18.45 6.22
C PHE A 168 -8.33 18.36 7.68
N GLY A 169 -9.62 18.60 7.95
CA GLY A 169 -10.29 18.37 9.23
C GLY A 169 -9.87 19.30 10.37
#